data_AF-A0A970FEV4-F1
#
_entry.id   AF-A0A970FEV4-F1
#
_cell.length_a   1.000
_cell.length_b   1.000
_cell.length_c   1.000
_cell.angle_alpha   90.00
_cell.angle_beta   90.00
_cell.angle_gamma   90.00
#
_symmetry.space_group_name_H-M   'P 1'
#
loop_
_entity.id
_entity.type
_entity.pdbx_description
1 polymer ?
#
loop_
_entity_poly.entity_id
_entity_poly.type
_entity_poly.pdbx_seq_one_letter_code
_entity_poly.pdbx_strand_id
1 'polypeptide(L)' 'MGELSKLPNIGPKLESQLSDAGIITEEEFRRVGSREAWRRILERDPSA' A
#
# COMPACT_ATOMS: atom_id res chain seq x y z
N MET A 1 11.91 -2.30 -3.65
CA MET A 1 10.51 -2.05 -4.04
C MET A 1 10.41 -0.55 -4.28
N GLY A 2 10.11 -0.16 -5.50
CA GLY A 2 9.96 1.25 -5.94
C GLY A 2 8.98 1.31 -7.11
N GLU A 3 8.16 0.28 -7.26
CA GLU A 3 7.22 0.13 -8.38
C GLU A 3 5.89 0.79 -8.02
N LEU A 4 5.44 0.64 -6.77
CA LEU A 4 4.23 1.31 -6.30
C LEU A 4 4.47 2.81 -6.17
N SER A 5 5.69 3.23 -5.80
CA SER A 5 6.04 4.66 -5.74
C SER A 5 6.04 5.39 -7.10
N LYS A 6 5.94 4.66 -8.22
CA LYS A 6 5.75 5.25 -9.56
C LYS A 6 4.30 5.65 -9.82
N LEU A 7 3.36 5.15 -9.03
CA LEU A 7 1.95 5.49 -9.14
C LEU A 7 1.67 6.88 -8.57
N PRO A 8 0.71 7.61 -9.15
CA PRO A 8 0.33 8.91 -8.61
C PRO A 8 -0.15 8.78 -7.16
N ASN A 9 0.33 9.67 -6.31
CA ASN A 9 -0.01 9.75 -4.88
C ASN A 9 0.52 8.61 -4.00
N ILE A 10 1.46 7.80 -4.48
CA ILE A 10 2.15 6.81 -3.66
C ILE A 10 3.60 7.26 -3.44
N GLY A 11 3.88 7.75 -2.24
CA GLY A 11 5.24 8.07 -1.82
C GLY A 11 5.94 6.88 -1.15
N PRO A 12 7.26 6.98 -0.87
CA PRO A 12 8.04 5.89 -0.27
C PRO A 12 7.47 5.39 1.07
N LYS A 13 6.93 6.29 1.91
CA LYS A 13 6.30 5.90 3.18
C LYS A 13 5.06 5.02 2.96
N LEU A 14 4.20 5.40 2.01
CA LEU A 14 2.99 4.63 1.70
C LEU A 14 3.34 3.30 1.03
N GLU A 15 4.35 3.26 0.16
CA GLU A 15 4.85 1.99 -0.41
C GLU A 15 5.37 1.04 0.67
N SER A 16 6.09 1.55 1.69
CA SER A 16 6.51 0.74 2.84
C SER A 16 5.30 0.17 3.59
N GLN A 17 4.32 1.01 3.92
CA GLN A 17 3.10 0.58 4.63
C GLN A 17 2.30 -0.46 3.81
N LEU A 18 2.20 -0.27 2.49
CA LEU A 18 1.58 -1.25 1.58
C LEU A 18 2.35 -2.57 1.57
N SER A 19 3.68 -2.51 1.50
CA SER A 19 4.54 -3.70 1.53
C SER A 19 4.41 -4.45 2.86
N ASP A 20 4.37 -3.72 3.98
CA ASP A 20 4.11 -4.27 5.32
C ASP A 20 2.72 -4.88 5.41
N ALA A 21 1.72 -4.29 4.73
CA ALA A 21 0.37 -4.82 4.55
C ALA A 21 0.28 -6.03 3.60
N GLY A 22 1.41 -6.47 3.03
CA GLY A 22 1.51 -7.58 2.10
C GLY A 22 1.08 -7.25 0.68
N ILE A 23 1.01 -5.97 0.31
CA ILE A 23 0.66 -5.48 -1.03
C ILE A 23 1.93 -4.93 -1.69
N ILE A 24 2.45 -5.68 -2.66
CA ILE A 24 3.81 -5.46 -3.16
C ILE A 24 3.83 -5.04 -4.64
N THR A 25 2.77 -5.37 -5.38
CA THR A 25 2.66 -5.09 -6.82
C THR A 25 1.48 -4.19 -7.13
N GLU A 26 1.58 -3.46 -8.25
CA GLU A 26 0.48 -2.64 -8.76
C GLU A 26 -0.77 -3.49 -9.06
N GLU A 27 -0.60 -4.68 -9.64
CA GLU A 27 -1.71 -5.58 -9.94
C GLU A 27 -2.42 -6.05 -8.68
N GLU A 28 -1.67 -6.35 -7.62
CA GLU A 28 -2.25 -6.67 -6.33
C GLU A 28 -2.98 -5.47 -5.73
N PHE A 29 -2.36 -4.29 -5.75
CA PHE A 29 -2.98 -3.06 -5.25
C PHE A 29 -4.30 -2.74 -5.97
N ARG A 30 -4.34 -2.89 -7.31
CA ARG A 30 -5.56 -2.74 -8.12
C ARG A 30 -6.62 -3.79 -7.80
N ARG A 31 -6.22 -5.05 -7.58
CA ARG A 31 -7.13 -6.15 -7.23
C ARG A 31 -7.73 -5.98 -5.84
N VAL A 32 -6.93 -5.54 -4.86
CA VAL A 32 -7.36 -5.30 -3.48
C VAL A 32 -8.21 -4.04 -3.39
N GLY A 33 -7.82 -2.97 -4.08
CA GLY A 33 -8.48 -1.68 -4.05
C GLY A 33 -8.08 -0.84 -2.84
N SER A 34 -8.23 0.48 -2.97
CA SER A 34 -7.69 1.46 -2.00
C SER A 34 -8.30 1.33 -0.59
N ARG A 35 -9.60 1.04 -0.47
CA ARG A 35 -10.26 0.90 0.83
C ARG A 35 -9.75 -0.30 1.63
N GLU A 36 -9.61 -1.45 0.98
CA GLU A 36 -9.10 -2.65 1.64
C GLU A 36 -7.60 -2.53 1.90
N ALA A 37 -6.82 -1.95 0.98
CA ALA A 37 -5.42 -1.66 1.21
C ALA A 37 -5.23 -0.76 2.44
N TRP A 38 -6.02 0.31 2.55
CA TRP A 38 -6.01 1.21 3.70
C TRP A 38 -6.43 0.50 5.00
N ARG A 39 -7.45 -0.34 4.95
CA ARG A 39 -7.88 -1.15 6.11
C ARG A 39 -6.73 -2.03 6.63
N ARG A 40 -5.99 -2.70 5.75
CA ARG A 40 -4.85 -3.55 6.12
C ARG A 40 -3.67 -2.76 6.67
N ILE A 41 -3.44 -1.54 6.16
CA ILE A 41 -2.44 -0.62 6.73
C ILE A 41 -2.85 -0.28 8.17
N LEU A 42 -4.09 0.15 8.41
CA LEU A 42 -4.57 0.49 9.75
C LEU A 42 -4.58 -0.69 10.73
N GLU A 43 -4.80 -1.93 10.24
CA GLU A 43 -4.69 -3.14 11.07
C GLU A 43 -3.27 -3.39 11.59
N ARG A 44 -2.25 -2.91 10.88
CA ARG A 44 -0.83 -3.09 11.22
C ARG A 44 -0.24 -1.86 11.92
N ASP A 45 -0.61 -0.68 11.45
CA ASP A 45 -0.22 0.62 11.99
C ASP A 45 -1.48 1.48 12.20
N PRO A 46 -2.12 1.42 13.38
CA PRO A 46 -3.29 2.22 13.69
C PRO A 46 -3.02 3.74 13.69
N SER A 47 -1.75 4.17 13.63
CA SER A 47 -1.35 5.58 13.61
C SER A 47 -1.01 6.11 12.21
N ALA A 48 -1.18 5.27 11.17
CA ALA A 48 -0.81 5.54 9.79
C ALA A 48 -1.39 6.82 9.19
#